data_AF-A0A644TAH1-F1
#
_entry.id   AF-A0A644TAH1-F1
#
_cell.length_a   1.000
_cell.length_b   1.000
_cell.length_c   1.000
_cell.angle_alpha   90.00
_cell.angle_beta   90.00
_cell.angle_gamma   90.00
#
_symmetry.space_group_name_H-M   'P 1'
#
loop_
_entity.id
_entity.type
_entity.pdbx_description
1 polymer ?
#
loop_
_entity_poly.entity_id
_entity_poly.type
_entity_poly.pdbx_seq_one_letter_code
_entity_poly.pdbx_strand_id
1 'polypeptide(L)'
;MAAQNLILNKLFTQAVFQNLLNGNNNVTYTQVARRYVTDSEAKNNGELISEVYNFMSTSYRNEYFYQNTLLNKLLLGKHSINTTTALTQIPIGKSKADFILINGKAVVYEIKTELDSFERLDTQLRDYYKAFNHVCVVTSASNFTKISAILQDTPVGIYVLTKKNAISKRLRKEPAEDNSQLNHLAIFKVLHKGEYEQILKKFFGRLPVTSQVFYYDECFSWFVKIPVEQAYSMSIQELKKRNKIEADFFQSVPYELKSLIYFSNSAKKEFEALNRFLNQKFGG
;
A
#
# COMPACT_ATOMS: atom_id res chain seq x y z
N MET A 1 -4.51 16.72 -22.76
CA MET A 1 -4.70 15.30 -22.40
C MET A 1 -4.48 15.02 -20.91
N ALA A 2 -3.35 15.38 -20.29
CA ALA A 2 -3.10 15.08 -18.86
C ALA A 2 -4.15 15.67 -17.88
N ALA A 3 -4.58 16.92 -18.08
CA ALA A 3 -5.61 17.55 -17.24
C ALA A 3 -6.99 16.86 -17.31
N GLN A 4 -7.29 16.18 -18.43
CA GLN A 4 -8.57 15.48 -18.60
C GLN A 4 -8.63 14.17 -17.82
N ASN A 5 -7.48 13.55 -17.51
CA ASN A 5 -7.38 12.26 -16.84
C ASN A 5 -7.32 12.34 -15.31
N LEU A 6 -7.25 13.54 -14.73
CA LEU A 6 -7.18 13.73 -13.27
C LEU A 6 -8.36 13.12 -12.51
N ILE A 7 -9.53 12.97 -13.16
CA ILE A 7 -10.69 12.31 -12.55
C ILE A 7 -10.43 10.83 -12.21
N LEU A 8 -9.52 10.17 -12.93
CA LEU A 8 -9.13 8.77 -12.67
C LEU A 8 -8.40 8.61 -11.32
N ASN A 9 -7.79 9.67 -10.78
CA ASN A 9 -7.21 9.65 -9.44
C ASN A 9 -8.26 9.58 -8.32
N LYS A 10 -9.53 9.87 -8.64
CA LYS A 10 -10.62 9.88 -7.67
C LYS A 10 -11.45 8.59 -7.68
N LEU A 11 -11.46 7.87 -8.81
CA LEU A 11 -12.29 6.67 -8.98
C LEU A 11 -11.90 5.55 -8.01
N PHE A 12 -10.63 5.14 -8.03
CA PHE A 12 -10.15 3.99 -7.26
C PHE A 12 -9.72 4.39 -5.85
N THR A 13 -10.63 5.01 -5.11
CA THR A 13 -10.44 5.38 -3.70
C THR A 13 -11.38 4.58 -2.81
N GLN A 14 -11.00 4.35 -1.55
CA GLN A 14 -11.86 3.65 -0.59
C GLN A 14 -13.22 4.33 -0.42
N ALA A 15 -13.26 5.67 -0.42
CA ALA A 15 -14.51 6.41 -0.27
C ALA A 15 -15.48 6.19 -1.45
N VAL A 16 -15.00 6.29 -2.70
CA VAL A 16 -15.83 6.02 -3.88
C VAL A 16 -16.23 4.55 -3.93
N PHE A 17 -15.31 3.64 -3.64
CA PHE A 17 -15.58 2.21 -3.65
C PHE A 17 -16.67 1.82 -2.65
N GLN A 18 -16.57 2.28 -1.40
CA GLN A 18 -17.59 2.02 -0.38
C GLN A 18 -18.93 2.68 -0.71
N ASN A 19 -18.92 3.85 -1.36
CA ASN A 19 -20.14 4.49 -1.85
C ASN A 19 -20.85 3.62 -2.91
N LEU A 20 -20.10 3.05 -3.84
CA LEU A 20 -20.61 2.13 -4.89
C LEU A 20 -21.13 0.82 -4.30
N LEU A 21 -20.40 0.20 -3.36
CA LEU A 21 -20.83 -1.05 -2.71
C LEU A 21 -22.13 -0.89 -1.91
N ASN A 22 -22.41 0.30 -1.40
CA ASN A 22 -23.65 0.63 -0.69
C ASN A 22 -24.83 0.93 -1.64
N GLY A 23 -24.66 0.81 -2.96
CA GLY A 23 -25.71 1.06 -3.95
C GLY A 23 -26.01 2.54 -4.17
N ASN A 24 -25.11 3.44 -3.77
CA ASN A 24 -25.31 4.87 -3.98
C ASN A 24 -24.88 5.30 -5.38
N ASN A 25 -25.63 6.25 -5.96
CA ASN A 25 -25.22 6.94 -7.16
C ASN A 25 -23.94 7.75 -6.90
N ASN A 26 -22.90 7.48 -7.68
CA ASN A 26 -21.63 8.18 -7.56
C ASN A 26 -21.33 8.99 -8.83
N VAL A 27 -21.24 10.31 -8.69
CA VAL A 27 -21.00 11.23 -9.81
C VAL A 27 -19.65 10.99 -10.47
N THR A 28 -18.61 10.71 -9.68
CA THR A 28 -17.26 10.44 -10.21
C THR A 28 -17.27 9.16 -11.04
N TYR A 29 -17.88 8.09 -10.53
CA TYR A 29 -18.02 6.83 -11.28
C TYR A 29 -18.78 7.04 -12.58
N THR A 30 -19.93 7.71 -12.53
CA THR A 30 -20.78 7.97 -13.71
C THR A 30 -20.05 8.75 -14.78
N GLN A 31 -19.32 9.81 -14.38
CA GLN A 31 -18.52 10.62 -15.29
C GLN A 31 -17.37 9.82 -15.92
N VAL A 32 -16.71 8.96 -15.14
CA VAL A 32 -15.61 8.12 -15.65
C VAL A 32 -16.14 7.05 -16.60
N ALA A 33 -17.22 6.34 -16.25
CA ALA A 33 -17.83 5.34 -17.10
C ALA A 33 -18.20 5.91 -18.47
N ARG A 34 -18.96 7.02 -18.50
CA ARG A 34 -19.38 7.67 -19.75
C ARG A 34 -18.24 8.23 -20.59
N ARG A 35 -17.11 8.58 -19.95
CA ARG A 35 -15.97 9.22 -20.64
C ARG A 35 -14.99 8.21 -21.23
N TYR A 36 -14.77 7.10 -20.54
CA TYR A 36 -13.70 6.16 -20.85
C TYR A 36 -14.20 4.81 -21.36
N VAL A 37 -15.51 4.56 -21.34
CA VAL A 37 -16.12 3.32 -21.80
C VAL A 37 -17.15 3.61 -22.89
N THR A 38 -16.93 3.03 -24.07
CA THR A 38 -17.91 3.06 -25.18
C THR A 38 -19.14 2.26 -24.80
N ASP A 39 -20.33 2.79 -25.12
CA ASP A 39 -21.64 2.18 -24.85
C ASP A 39 -21.82 1.75 -23.38
N SER A 40 -21.36 2.60 -22.44
CA SER A 40 -21.37 2.31 -21.00
C SER A 40 -22.75 1.86 -20.45
N GLU A 41 -23.85 2.39 -20.98
CA GLU A 41 -25.23 2.06 -20.54
C GLU A 41 -25.67 0.63 -20.91
N ALA A 42 -24.96 -0.04 -21.83
CA ALA A 42 -25.25 -1.43 -22.21
C ALA A 42 -24.49 -2.47 -21.36
N LYS A 43 -23.59 -2.03 -20.48
CA LYS A 43 -22.62 -2.87 -19.77
C LYS A 43 -22.95 -3.01 -18.29
N ASN A 44 -22.45 -4.08 -17.67
CA ASN A 44 -22.44 -4.20 -16.22
C ASN A 44 -21.25 -3.45 -15.61
N ASN A 45 -21.30 -3.16 -14.31
CA ASN A 45 -20.27 -2.39 -13.64
C ASN A 45 -18.89 -3.08 -13.66
N GLY A 46 -18.85 -4.42 -13.71
CA GLY A 46 -17.60 -5.18 -13.86
C GLY A 46 -16.88 -4.88 -15.18
N GLU A 47 -17.61 -4.93 -16.29
CA GLU A 47 -17.11 -4.55 -17.62
C GLU A 47 -16.60 -3.11 -17.64
N LEU A 48 -17.36 -2.19 -17.04
CA LEU A 48 -16.95 -0.78 -16.93
C LEU A 48 -15.63 -0.62 -16.18
N ILE A 49 -15.49 -1.28 -15.03
CA ILE A 49 -14.26 -1.22 -14.22
C ILE A 49 -13.07 -1.79 -15.00
N SER A 50 -13.24 -2.93 -15.67
CA SER A 50 -12.18 -3.55 -16.46
C SER A 50 -11.74 -2.68 -17.64
N GLU A 51 -12.67 -2.07 -18.37
CA GLU A 51 -12.34 -1.19 -19.49
C GLU A 51 -11.64 0.11 -19.05
N VAL A 52 -12.11 0.73 -17.97
CA VAL A 52 -11.45 1.92 -17.38
C VAL A 52 -10.04 1.57 -16.93
N TYR A 53 -9.86 0.44 -16.26
CA TYR A 53 -8.54 0.02 -15.78
C TYR A 53 -7.60 -0.33 -16.94
N ASN A 54 -8.12 -0.93 -18.02
CA ASN A 54 -7.36 -1.19 -19.24
C ASN A 54 -6.88 0.11 -19.89
N PHE A 55 -7.74 1.13 -19.97
CA PHE A 55 -7.36 2.48 -20.41
C PHE A 55 -6.24 3.06 -19.52
N MET A 56 -6.36 2.97 -18.20
CA MET A 56 -5.33 3.43 -17.27
C MET A 56 -3.98 2.74 -17.52
N SER A 57 -4.00 1.44 -17.79
CA SER A 57 -2.79 0.64 -17.99
C SER A 57 -1.92 1.11 -19.17
N THR A 58 -2.53 1.69 -20.20
CA THR A 58 -1.85 2.13 -21.42
C THR A 58 -1.62 3.65 -21.46
N SER A 59 -2.53 4.42 -20.86
CA SER A 59 -2.63 5.86 -21.11
C SER A 59 -2.48 6.74 -19.86
N TYR A 60 -2.73 6.21 -18.65
CA TYR A 60 -2.66 7.00 -17.41
C TYR A 60 -2.46 6.13 -16.16
N ARG A 61 -1.20 5.75 -15.89
CA ARG A 61 -0.83 4.89 -14.75
C ARG A 61 -0.55 5.74 -13.51
N ASN A 62 -1.59 5.99 -12.72
CA ASN A 62 -1.48 6.72 -11.46
C ASN A 62 -1.01 5.84 -10.29
N GLU A 63 -0.92 6.44 -9.09
CA GLU A 63 -0.48 5.77 -7.86
C GLU A 63 -1.29 4.49 -7.57
N TYR A 64 -2.62 4.55 -7.71
CA TYR A 64 -3.48 3.37 -7.52
C TYR A 64 -3.09 2.23 -8.46
N PHE A 65 -2.87 2.52 -9.75
CA PHE A 65 -2.48 1.51 -10.72
C PHE A 65 -1.16 0.83 -10.34
N TYR A 66 -0.17 1.61 -9.91
CA TYR A 66 1.12 1.11 -9.44
C TYR A 66 0.94 0.26 -8.18
N GLN A 67 0.23 0.76 -7.17
CA GLN A 67 -0.03 0.05 -5.91
C GLN A 67 -0.76 -1.27 -6.15
N ASN A 68 -1.85 -1.24 -6.93
CA ASN A 68 -2.63 -2.43 -7.24
C ASN A 68 -1.80 -3.46 -8.03
N THR A 69 -0.97 -2.99 -8.95
CA THR A 69 -0.06 -3.89 -9.69
C THR A 69 1.01 -4.47 -8.78
N LEU A 70 1.60 -3.69 -7.88
CA LEU A 70 2.58 -4.19 -6.91
C LEU A 70 1.98 -5.23 -5.97
N LEU A 71 0.80 -4.95 -5.41
CA LEU A 71 0.08 -5.90 -4.56
C LEU A 71 -0.12 -7.22 -5.31
N ASN A 72 -0.66 -7.17 -6.52
CA ASN A 72 -0.88 -8.37 -7.33
C ASN A 72 0.42 -9.13 -7.64
N LYS A 73 1.46 -8.44 -8.09
CA LYS A 73 2.72 -9.10 -8.51
C LYS A 73 3.52 -9.64 -7.33
N LEU A 74 3.54 -8.94 -6.20
CA LEU A 74 4.33 -9.32 -5.03
C LEU A 74 3.57 -10.27 -4.11
N LEU A 75 2.31 -9.96 -3.77
CA LEU A 75 1.52 -10.72 -2.81
C LEU A 75 0.94 -12.01 -3.41
N LEU A 76 0.54 -12.01 -4.69
CA LEU A 76 -0.05 -13.18 -5.36
C LEU A 76 0.91 -13.88 -6.31
N GLY A 77 1.80 -13.12 -6.96
CA GLY A 77 2.71 -13.68 -7.96
C GLY A 77 4.00 -14.29 -7.39
N LYS A 78 4.44 -13.86 -6.21
CA LYS A 78 5.75 -14.26 -5.62
C LYS A 78 5.62 -14.88 -4.24
N HIS A 79 4.60 -14.53 -3.47
CA HIS A 79 4.44 -14.94 -2.10
C HIS A 79 3.05 -15.54 -1.84
N SER A 80 2.88 -16.15 -0.67
CA SER A 80 1.56 -16.59 -0.21
C SER A 80 0.92 -15.50 0.63
N ILE A 81 -0.38 -15.27 0.41
CA ILE A 81 -1.20 -14.36 1.22
C ILE A 81 -1.30 -14.80 2.68
N ASN A 82 -1.10 -16.09 2.96
CA ASN A 82 -1.11 -16.64 4.32
C ASN A 82 0.16 -16.29 5.11
N THR A 83 1.26 -15.98 4.41
CA THR A 83 2.56 -15.71 5.03
C THR A 83 3.02 -14.27 4.85
N THR A 84 2.28 -13.47 4.08
CA THR A 84 2.67 -12.14 3.62
C THR A 84 1.59 -11.13 3.95
N THR A 85 2.02 -10.01 4.52
CA THR A 85 1.13 -8.90 4.85
C THR A 85 1.55 -7.67 4.07
N ALA A 86 0.60 -7.03 3.40
CA ALA A 86 0.80 -5.72 2.83
C ALA A 86 0.17 -4.65 3.72
N LEU A 87 0.83 -3.51 3.85
CA LEU A 87 0.28 -2.31 4.49
C LEU A 87 0.38 -1.17 3.48
N THR A 88 -0.46 -0.16 3.64
CA THR A 88 -0.43 1.05 2.82
C THR A 88 -0.60 2.26 3.70
N GLN A 89 -0.12 3.41 3.22
CA GLN A 89 -0.42 4.71 3.82
C GLN A 89 0.03 4.85 5.29
N ILE A 90 1.15 4.22 5.67
CA ILE A 90 1.69 4.24 7.05
C ILE A 90 2.49 5.54 7.28
N PRO A 91 2.13 6.40 8.25
CA PRO A 91 2.88 7.60 8.57
C PRO A 91 4.23 7.25 9.24
N ILE A 92 5.31 7.86 8.77
CA ILE A 92 6.66 7.70 9.33
C ILE A 92 7.35 9.06 9.30
N GLY A 93 7.65 9.63 10.47
CA GLY A 93 8.22 10.97 10.54
C GLY A 93 7.29 12.02 9.95
N LYS A 94 7.76 12.76 8.93
CA LYS A 94 6.96 13.73 8.16
C LYS A 94 6.46 13.16 6.83
N SER A 95 6.74 11.88 6.60
CA SER A 95 6.46 11.17 5.35
C SER A 95 5.40 10.11 5.58
N LYS A 96 4.94 9.50 4.48
CA LYS A 96 3.91 8.47 4.50
C LYS A 96 4.28 7.39 3.50
N ALA A 97 4.58 6.19 4.00
CA ALA A 97 4.97 5.07 3.15
C ALA A 97 3.77 4.60 2.32
N ASP A 98 3.91 4.61 1.00
CA ASP A 98 2.84 4.25 0.07
C ASP A 98 2.44 2.78 0.22
N PHE A 99 3.42 1.89 0.24
CA PHE A 99 3.21 0.45 0.31
C PHE A 99 4.33 -0.23 1.11
N ILE A 100 3.97 -1.19 1.96
CA ILE A 100 4.93 -1.98 2.75
C ILE A 100 4.56 -3.44 2.57
N LEU A 101 5.55 -4.30 2.30
CA LEU A 101 5.35 -5.75 2.23
C LEU A 101 6.15 -6.43 3.33
N ILE A 102 5.50 -7.28 4.11
CA ILE A 102 6.08 -8.01 5.23
C ILE A 102 6.01 -9.51 4.95
N ASN A 103 7.16 -10.12 4.64
CA ASN A 103 7.32 -11.58 4.53
C ASN A 103 8.78 -11.96 4.83
N GLY A 104 9.03 -12.43 6.06
CA GLY A 104 10.39 -12.65 6.57
C GLY A 104 11.13 -11.35 6.90
N LYS A 105 11.00 -10.33 6.04
CA LYS A 105 11.43 -8.94 6.25
C LYS A 105 10.34 -7.96 5.84
N ALA A 106 10.42 -6.73 6.34
CA ALA A 106 9.53 -5.63 5.94
C ALA A 106 10.25 -4.72 4.94
N VAL A 107 9.67 -4.57 3.74
CA VAL A 107 10.21 -3.72 2.68
C VAL A 107 9.22 -2.60 2.39
N VAL A 108 9.67 -1.35 2.52
CA VAL A 108 8.94 -0.15 2.14
C VAL A 108 9.10 0.07 0.63
N TYR A 109 8.02 0.38 -0.07
CA TYR A 109 7.98 0.72 -1.49
C TYR A 109 7.38 2.12 -1.64
N GLU A 110 8.22 3.10 -1.96
CA GLU A 110 7.80 4.43 -2.39
C GLU A 110 7.47 4.38 -3.89
N ILE A 111 6.27 4.81 -4.28
CA ILE A 111 5.81 4.81 -5.66
C ILE A 111 6.11 6.17 -6.29
N LYS A 112 6.84 6.17 -7.41
CA LYS A 112 7.08 7.36 -8.25
C LYS A 112 6.67 7.07 -9.68
N THR A 113 5.44 7.44 -10.03
CA THR A 113 4.86 7.29 -11.37
C THR A 113 5.57 8.17 -12.41
N GLU A 114 5.16 8.08 -13.68
CA GLU A 114 5.69 8.99 -14.71
C GLU A 114 5.32 10.47 -14.46
N LEU A 115 4.35 10.72 -13.60
CA LEU A 115 3.77 12.04 -13.36
C LEU A 115 4.40 12.76 -12.16
N ASP A 116 5.19 12.05 -11.37
CA ASP A 116 5.70 12.55 -10.08
C ASP A 116 7.02 13.31 -10.20
N SER A 117 7.20 14.29 -9.31
CA SER A 117 8.51 14.90 -9.05
C SER A 117 9.30 14.08 -8.03
N PHE A 118 10.62 14.30 -7.97
CA PHE A 118 11.51 13.64 -7.01
C PHE A 118 11.94 14.57 -5.87
N GLU A 119 11.38 15.77 -5.77
CA GLU A 119 11.80 16.81 -4.82
C GLU A 119 11.72 16.37 -3.37
N ARG A 120 10.71 15.57 -3.03
CA ARG A 120 10.51 15.05 -1.68
C ARG A 120 11.20 13.71 -1.41
N LEU A 121 11.75 13.07 -2.44
CA LEU A 121 12.19 11.67 -2.36
C LEU A 121 13.22 11.47 -1.25
N ASP A 122 14.22 12.34 -1.18
CA ASP A 122 15.28 12.25 -0.17
C ASP A 122 14.76 12.34 1.28
N THR A 123 13.79 13.22 1.54
CA THR A 123 13.17 13.33 2.87
C THR A 123 12.34 12.08 3.19
N GLN A 124 11.61 11.55 2.20
CA GLN A 124 10.81 10.34 2.35
C GLN A 124 11.70 9.13 2.69
N LEU A 125 12.77 8.90 1.93
CA LEU A 125 13.69 7.79 2.15
C LEU A 125 14.35 7.86 3.54
N ARG A 126 14.83 9.04 3.94
CA ARG A 126 15.41 9.27 5.28
C ARG A 126 14.41 9.01 6.40
N ASP A 127 13.14 9.38 6.22
CA ASP A 127 12.10 9.09 7.21
C ASP A 127 11.81 7.59 7.30
N TYR A 128 11.72 6.89 6.17
CA TYR A 128 11.40 5.45 6.15
C TYR A 128 12.46 4.60 6.84
N TYR A 129 13.74 4.93 6.66
CA TYR A 129 14.84 4.24 7.34
C TYR A 129 14.82 4.39 8.88
N LYS A 130 14.05 5.33 9.43
CA LYS A 130 13.87 5.44 10.89
C LYS A 130 13.00 4.34 11.49
N ALA A 131 12.12 3.72 10.68
CA ALA A 131 11.19 2.70 11.16
C ALA A 131 11.33 1.35 10.44
N PHE A 132 11.99 1.31 9.29
CA PHE A 132 12.18 0.11 8.47
C PHE A 132 13.60 0.03 7.95
N ASN A 133 14.15 -1.18 7.81
CA ASN A 133 15.54 -1.37 7.39
C ASN A 133 15.72 -1.74 5.92
N HIS A 134 14.62 -1.86 5.16
CA HIS A 134 14.65 -2.07 3.71
C HIS A 134 13.68 -1.11 3.03
N VAL A 135 14.20 -0.30 2.10
CA VAL A 135 13.42 0.70 1.37
C VAL A 135 13.70 0.56 -0.12
N CYS A 136 12.65 0.68 -0.93
CA CYS A 136 12.68 0.62 -2.38
C CYS A 136 11.91 1.81 -2.98
N VAL A 137 12.34 2.24 -4.16
CA VAL A 137 11.55 3.08 -5.05
C VAL A 137 11.02 2.23 -6.19
N VAL A 138 9.72 2.29 -6.44
CA VAL A 138 9.07 1.71 -7.61
C VAL A 138 8.80 2.83 -8.60
N THR A 139 9.30 2.68 -9.83
CA THR A 139 9.14 3.72 -10.85
C THR A 139 8.96 3.16 -12.25
N SER A 140 8.81 4.05 -13.23
CA SER A 140 8.67 3.72 -14.63
C SER A 140 10.02 3.50 -15.32
N ALA A 141 10.01 2.88 -16.50
CA ALA A 141 11.23 2.71 -17.28
C ALA A 141 11.85 4.04 -17.72
N SER A 142 11.04 5.09 -17.94
CA SER A 142 11.53 6.42 -18.33
C SER A 142 12.26 7.13 -17.19
N ASN A 143 11.91 6.82 -15.94
CA ASN A 143 12.50 7.45 -14.75
C ASN A 143 13.71 6.68 -14.20
N PHE A 144 13.97 5.46 -14.69
CA PHE A 144 15.01 4.59 -14.15
C PHE A 144 16.39 5.24 -14.13
N THR A 145 16.86 5.77 -15.26
CA THR A 145 18.21 6.39 -15.33
C THR A 145 18.39 7.51 -14.32
N LYS A 146 17.38 8.37 -14.17
CA LYS A 146 17.40 9.49 -13.23
C LYS A 146 17.42 9.01 -11.78
N ILE A 147 16.54 8.07 -11.43
CA ILE A 147 16.46 7.49 -10.08
C ILE A 147 17.73 6.70 -9.74
N SER A 148 18.29 5.95 -10.68
CA SER A 148 19.53 5.21 -10.50
C SER A 148 20.72 6.13 -10.22
N ALA A 149 20.79 7.29 -10.88
CA ALA A 149 21.82 8.28 -10.59
C ALA A 149 21.64 8.91 -9.19
N ILE A 150 20.41 9.26 -8.81
CA ILE A 150 20.12 9.83 -7.47
C ILE A 150 20.45 8.84 -6.34
N LEU A 151 20.23 7.54 -6.56
CA LEU A 151 20.31 6.51 -5.53
C LEU A 151 21.53 5.60 -5.64
N GLN A 152 22.51 5.94 -6.49
CA GLN A 152 23.63 5.07 -6.84
C GLN A 152 24.34 4.51 -5.60
N ASP A 153 24.70 5.39 -4.67
CA ASP A 153 25.49 5.08 -3.47
C ASP A 153 24.66 4.88 -2.20
N THR A 154 23.38 4.53 -2.36
CA THR A 154 22.45 4.30 -1.24
C THR A 154 22.08 2.81 -1.12
N PRO A 155 21.63 2.32 0.05
CA PRO A 155 21.09 0.96 0.19
C PRO A 155 19.70 0.79 -0.47
N VAL A 156 19.12 1.85 -1.04
CA VAL A 156 17.75 1.87 -1.55
C VAL A 156 17.64 1.01 -2.81
N GLY A 157 16.64 0.13 -2.81
CA GLY A 157 16.29 -0.68 -3.97
C GLY A 157 15.54 0.14 -5.03
N ILE A 158 15.61 -0.31 -6.28
CA ILE A 158 14.88 0.28 -7.40
C ILE A 158 14.18 -0.86 -8.15
N TYR A 159 12.87 -0.77 -8.29
CA TYR A 159 12.10 -1.66 -9.15
C TYR A 159 11.42 -0.86 -10.25
N VAL A 160 11.50 -1.36 -11.48
CA VAL A 160 10.84 -0.74 -12.63
C VAL A 160 9.56 -1.50 -12.98
N LEU A 161 8.43 -0.79 -13.00
CA LEU A 161 7.20 -1.30 -13.59
C LEU A 161 7.22 -1.05 -15.10
N THR A 162 7.33 -2.14 -15.86
CA THR A 162 7.38 -2.09 -17.32
C THR A 162 6.03 -1.70 -17.94
N LYS A 163 6.02 -1.30 -19.21
CA LYS A 163 4.77 -1.05 -19.98
C LYS A 163 3.87 -2.30 -20.10
N LYS A 164 4.42 -3.50 -19.87
CA LYS A 164 3.68 -4.77 -19.82
C LYS A 164 3.18 -5.11 -18.41
N ASN A 165 3.16 -4.14 -17.49
CA ASN A 165 2.69 -4.29 -16.10
C ASN A 165 3.42 -5.40 -15.32
N ALA A 166 4.69 -5.61 -15.64
CA ALA A 166 5.57 -6.55 -14.94
C ALA A 166 6.75 -5.82 -14.28
N ILE A 167 7.22 -6.34 -13.15
CA ILE A 167 8.45 -5.87 -12.50
C ILE A 167 9.65 -6.32 -13.35
N SER A 168 10.47 -5.37 -13.78
CA SER A 168 11.62 -5.63 -14.64
C SER A 168 12.68 -6.45 -13.93
N LYS A 169 13.14 -7.54 -14.56
CA LYS A 169 14.30 -8.31 -14.08
C LYS A 169 15.64 -7.66 -14.44
N ARG A 170 15.66 -6.80 -15.47
CA ARG A 170 16.87 -6.15 -16.01
C ARG A 170 17.11 -4.76 -15.42
N LEU A 171 16.05 -3.96 -15.31
CA LEU A 171 16.12 -2.59 -14.79
C LEU A 171 15.71 -2.62 -13.32
N ARG A 172 16.63 -3.02 -12.45
CA ARG A 172 16.40 -3.08 -11.01
C ARG A 172 17.70 -2.98 -10.21
N LYS A 173 17.55 -2.59 -8.95
CA LYS A 173 18.55 -2.65 -7.88
C LYS A 173 17.84 -3.27 -6.68
N GLU A 174 18.37 -4.34 -6.10
CA GLU A 174 17.76 -4.93 -4.90
C GLU A 174 18.09 -4.05 -3.68
N PRO A 175 17.14 -3.88 -2.72
CA PRO A 175 17.42 -3.14 -1.50
C PRO A 175 18.40 -3.91 -0.61
N ALA A 176 19.31 -3.18 0.02
CA ALA A 176 20.15 -3.70 1.09
C ALA A 176 19.54 -3.37 2.46
N GLU A 177 19.85 -4.20 3.44
CA GLU A 177 19.51 -3.92 4.84
C GLU A 177 20.35 -2.74 5.34
N ASP A 178 19.70 -1.79 6.02
CA ASP A 178 20.36 -0.72 6.74
C ASP A 178 19.63 -0.44 8.06
N ASN A 179 20.27 -0.82 9.18
CA ASN A 179 19.75 -0.60 10.52
C ASN A 179 20.29 0.70 11.17
N SER A 180 21.20 1.42 10.50
CA SER A 180 21.95 2.54 11.10
C SER A 180 21.09 3.73 11.50
N GLN A 181 19.90 3.86 10.91
CA GLN A 181 18.98 4.96 11.14
C GLN A 181 17.75 4.58 11.98
N LEU A 182 17.63 3.31 12.39
CA LEU A 182 16.48 2.86 13.19
C LEU A 182 16.34 3.70 14.46
N ASN A 183 15.12 4.11 14.75
CA ASN A 183 14.80 5.02 15.84
C ASN A 183 13.58 4.52 16.61
N HIS A 184 13.72 4.37 17.94
CA HIS A 184 12.63 3.88 18.79
C HIS A 184 11.33 4.67 18.64
N LEU A 185 11.40 6.00 18.58
CA LEU A 185 10.20 6.83 18.47
C LEU A 185 9.49 6.62 17.14
N ALA A 186 10.24 6.54 16.04
CA ALA A 186 9.66 6.29 14.72
C ALA A 186 9.01 4.91 14.64
N ILE A 187 9.70 3.86 15.14
CA ILE A 187 9.15 2.51 15.21
C ILE A 187 7.90 2.47 16.09
N PHE A 188 7.95 3.05 17.29
CA PHE A 188 6.85 3.05 18.24
C PHE A 188 5.60 3.75 17.67
N LYS A 189 5.78 4.86 16.96
CA LYS A 189 4.67 5.61 16.33
C LYS A 189 3.97 4.86 15.20
N VAL A 190 4.61 3.87 14.59
CA VAL A 190 3.98 3.01 13.57
C VAL A 190 3.02 2.01 14.19
N LEU A 191 3.22 1.66 15.46
CA LEU A 191 2.45 0.65 16.19
C LEU A 191 1.14 1.22 16.73
N HIS A 192 0.08 0.42 16.66
CA HIS A 192 -1.15 0.67 17.38
C HIS A 192 -1.03 0.27 18.86
N LYS A 193 -1.94 0.77 19.71
CA LYS A 193 -1.93 0.50 21.16
C LYS A 193 -1.73 -0.96 21.53
N GLY A 194 -2.56 -1.83 20.97
CA GLY A 194 -2.45 -3.26 21.24
C GLY A 194 -1.12 -3.87 20.80
N GLU A 195 -0.47 -3.34 19.77
CA GLU A 195 0.77 -3.89 19.24
C GLU A 195 1.96 -3.59 20.15
N TYR A 196 2.15 -2.31 20.54
CA TYR A 196 3.23 -2.01 21.48
C TYR A 196 2.99 -2.63 22.85
N GLU A 197 1.74 -2.78 23.30
CA GLU A 197 1.42 -3.47 24.55
C GLU A 197 1.85 -4.93 24.51
N GLN A 198 1.63 -5.62 23.39
CA GLN A 198 2.04 -7.02 23.24
C GLN A 198 3.56 -7.16 23.21
N ILE A 199 4.28 -6.21 22.61
CA ILE A 199 5.74 -6.15 22.65
C ILE A 199 6.23 -5.98 24.09
N LEU A 200 5.68 -5.01 24.82
CA LEU A 200 6.07 -4.74 26.20
C LEU A 200 5.77 -5.93 27.13
N LYS A 201 4.59 -6.55 27.01
CA LYS A 201 4.25 -7.77 27.77
C LYS A 201 5.21 -8.91 27.45
N LYS A 202 5.54 -9.11 26.17
CA LYS A 202 6.45 -10.17 25.74
C LYS A 202 7.87 -9.96 26.27
N PHE A 203 8.34 -8.71 26.33
CA PHE A 203 9.70 -8.39 26.75
C PHE A 203 9.85 -8.28 28.28
N PHE A 204 8.92 -7.58 28.96
CA PHE A 204 9.00 -7.29 30.39
C PHE A 204 8.09 -8.16 31.26
N GLY A 205 7.25 -9.02 30.67
CA GLY A 205 6.27 -9.85 31.37
C GLY A 205 5.03 -9.11 31.88
N ARG A 206 4.98 -7.78 31.74
CA ARG A 206 3.89 -6.92 32.24
C ARG A 206 3.80 -5.60 31.47
N LEU A 207 2.73 -4.86 31.73
CA LEU A 207 2.55 -3.48 31.29
C LEU A 207 2.86 -2.49 32.43
N PRO A 208 3.17 -1.24 32.10
CA PRO A 208 3.27 -0.20 33.12
C PRO A 208 1.93 0.02 33.83
N VAL A 209 1.98 0.20 35.14
CA VAL A 209 0.83 0.57 35.97
C VAL A 209 0.86 2.08 36.16
N THR A 210 0.03 2.80 35.41
CA THR A 210 -0.05 4.26 35.45
C THR A 210 -1.46 4.72 35.05
N SER A 211 -1.74 6.01 35.21
CA SER A 211 -3.02 6.59 34.77
C SER A 211 -3.12 6.63 33.24
N GLN A 212 -4.35 6.68 32.72
CA GLN A 212 -4.59 6.69 31.27
C GLN A 212 -3.95 7.90 30.56
N VAL A 213 -3.77 9.03 31.26
CA VAL A 213 -3.16 10.26 30.73
C VAL A 213 -1.67 10.06 30.43
N PHE A 214 -0.94 9.30 31.26
CA PHE A 214 0.50 9.07 31.11
C PHE A 214 0.83 7.75 30.41
N TYR A 215 -0.18 6.95 30.07
CA TYR A 215 0.01 5.58 29.64
C TYR A 215 0.85 5.44 28.36
N TYR A 216 0.62 6.31 27.37
CA TYR A 216 1.38 6.29 26.12
C TYR A 216 2.87 6.59 26.36
N ASP A 217 3.16 7.65 27.12
CA ASP A 217 4.53 8.08 27.39
C ASP A 217 5.27 7.05 28.26
N GLU A 218 4.58 6.43 29.21
CA GLU A 218 5.17 5.37 30.06
C GLU A 218 5.43 4.08 29.25
N CYS A 219 4.53 3.71 28.35
CA CYS A 219 4.78 2.61 27.41
C CYS A 219 5.99 2.91 26.51
N PHE A 220 6.10 4.14 26.01
CA PHE A 220 7.24 4.55 25.19
C PHE A 220 8.56 4.54 26.00
N SER A 221 8.54 5.00 27.25
CA SER A 221 9.72 5.00 28.13
C SER A 221 10.22 3.57 28.40
N TRP A 222 9.33 2.59 28.45
CA TRP A 222 9.69 1.17 28.52
C TRP A 222 10.19 0.64 27.17
N PHE A 223 9.54 1.01 26.07
CA PHE A 223 9.93 0.56 24.73
C PHE A 223 11.36 0.98 24.37
N VAL A 224 11.78 2.19 24.76
CA VAL A 224 13.15 2.70 24.53
C VAL A 224 14.22 1.87 25.26
N LYS A 225 13.87 1.14 26.32
CA LYS A 225 14.79 0.25 27.05
C LYS A 225 15.06 -1.06 26.31
N ILE A 226 14.27 -1.40 25.28
CA ILE A 226 14.50 -2.56 24.43
C ILE A 226 15.59 -2.20 23.41
N PRO A 227 16.63 -3.03 23.18
CA PRO A 227 17.60 -2.79 22.11
C PRO A 227 16.91 -2.53 20.76
N VAL A 228 17.33 -1.51 20.01
CA VAL A 228 16.55 -0.99 18.86
C VAL A 228 16.28 -2.04 17.79
N GLU A 229 17.25 -2.91 17.48
CA GLU A 229 17.08 -3.99 16.49
C GLU A 229 16.09 -5.06 16.97
N GLN A 230 16.08 -5.34 18.28
CA GLN A 230 15.11 -6.26 18.88
C GLN A 230 13.71 -5.64 18.92
N ALA A 231 13.61 -4.35 19.27
CA ALA A 231 12.37 -3.59 19.22
C ALA A 231 11.80 -3.56 17.79
N TYR A 232 12.64 -3.34 16.79
CA TYR A 232 12.29 -3.42 15.37
C TYR A 232 11.78 -4.81 14.99
N SER A 233 12.52 -5.87 15.29
CA SER A 233 12.11 -7.24 14.98
C SER A 233 10.76 -7.61 15.59
N MET A 234 10.53 -7.26 16.87
CA MET A 234 9.25 -7.47 17.55
C MET A 234 8.13 -6.62 16.92
N SER A 235 8.44 -5.39 16.48
CA SER A 235 7.49 -4.52 15.79
C SER A 235 7.04 -5.10 14.46
N ILE A 236 7.97 -5.63 13.66
CA ILE A 236 7.63 -6.30 12.40
C ILE A 236 6.74 -7.54 12.63
N GLN A 237 6.96 -8.28 13.72
CA GLN A 237 6.11 -9.43 14.10
C GLN A 237 4.67 -8.99 14.39
N GLU A 238 4.45 -7.87 15.08
CA GLU A 238 3.12 -7.35 15.34
C GLU A 238 2.46 -6.78 14.08
N LEU A 239 3.20 -5.98 13.29
CA LEU A 239 2.69 -5.42 12.02
C LEU A 239 2.27 -6.50 11.02
N LYS A 240 2.97 -7.64 11.01
CA LYS A 240 2.61 -8.79 10.17
C LYS A 240 1.20 -9.34 10.47
N LYS A 241 0.64 -9.10 11.66
CA LYS A 241 -0.69 -9.61 12.04
C LYS A 241 -1.84 -8.80 11.45
N ARG A 242 -1.59 -7.61 10.89
CA ARG A 242 -2.59 -6.74 10.26
C ARG A 242 -3.12 -7.34 8.95
N ASN A 243 -4.23 -6.77 8.45
CA ASN A 243 -4.82 -7.04 7.12
C ASN A 243 -4.96 -8.53 6.75
N LYS A 244 -5.58 -9.30 7.64
CA LYS A 244 -5.90 -10.70 7.34
C LYS A 244 -7.13 -10.76 6.45
N ILE A 245 -6.96 -11.40 5.29
CA ILE A 245 -8.02 -11.64 4.32
C ILE A 245 -8.04 -13.13 3.97
N GLU A 246 -9.23 -13.67 3.76
CA GLU A 246 -9.40 -15.05 3.35
C GLU A 246 -8.90 -15.24 1.91
N ALA A 247 -8.04 -16.24 1.70
CA ALA A 247 -7.34 -16.45 0.42
C ALA A 247 -8.32 -16.68 -0.75
N ASP A 248 -9.32 -17.53 -0.54
CA ASP A 248 -10.30 -17.91 -1.57
C ASP A 248 -11.16 -16.72 -2.00
N PHE A 249 -11.64 -15.94 -1.01
CA PHE A 249 -12.31 -14.68 -1.27
C PHE A 249 -11.41 -13.73 -2.09
N PHE A 250 -10.17 -13.51 -1.65
CA PHE A 250 -9.28 -12.58 -2.33
C PHE A 250 -8.93 -13.01 -3.76
N GLN A 251 -8.87 -14.32 -4.03
CA GLN A 251 -8.66 -14.84 -5.39
C GLN A 251 -9.81 -14.46 -6.33
N SER A 252 -11.06 -14.54 -5.85
CA SER A 252 -12.27 -14.22 -6.62
C SER A 252 -12.43 -12.73 -6.98
N VAL A 253 -11.74 -11.83 -6.26
CA VAL A 253 -11.81 -10.38 -6.52
C VAL A 253 -11.16 -10.05 -7.87
N PRO A 254 -11.81 -9.24 -8.75
CA PRO A 254 -11.22 -8.78 -10.00
C PRO A 254 -9.87 -8.09 -9.79
N TYR A 255 -8.94 -8.28 -10.72
CA TYR A 255 -7.56 -7.77 -10.62
C TYR A 255 -7.52 -6.27 -10.31
N GLU A 256 -8.40 -5.52 -10.96
CA GLU A 256 -8.58 -4.07 -10.92
C GLU A 256 -8.98 -3.54 -9.54
N LEU A 257 -9.59 -4.38 -8.70
CA LEU A 257 -10.17 -4.00 -7.40
C LEU A 257 -9.47 -4.65 -6.21
N LYS A 258 -8.51 -5.54 -6.43
CA LYS A 258 -7.81 -6.27 -5.36
C LYS A 258 -7.20 -5.35 -4.32
N SER A 259 -6.57 -4.24 -4.70
CA SER A 259 -6.02 -3.31 -3.71
C SER A 259 -7.08 -2.63 -2.86
N LEU A 260 -8.25 -2.33 -3.41
CA LEU A 260 -9.34 -1.73 -2.62
C LEU A 260 -9.88 -2.74 -1.60
N ILE A 261 -10.11 -3.98 -2.03
CA ILE A 261 -10.60 -5.05 -1.15
C ILE A 261 -9.55 -5.50 -0.12
N TYR A 262 -8.28 -5.58 -0.49
CA TYR A 262 -7.24 -6.00 0.45
C TYR A 262 -7.08 -5.02 1.62
N PHE A 263 -7.25 -3.71 1.34
CA PHE A 263 -7.13 -2.65 2.33
C PHE A 263 -8.47 -2.17 2.89
N SER A 264 -9.58 -2.89 2.63
CA SER A 264 -10.87 -2.61 3.26
C SER A 264 -11.02 -3.43 4.56
N ASN A 265 -11.82 -2.91 5.50
CA ASN A 265 -11.92 -3.44 6.86
C ASN A 265 -12.90 -4.63 7.01
N SER A 266 -13.58 -5.10 5.95
CA SER A 266 -14.82 -5.89 6.10
C SER A 266 -15.05 -7.00 5.05
N ALA A 267 -14.13 -7.97 4.94
CA ALA A 267 -14.10 -8.99 3.88
C ALA A 267 -15.44 -9.71 3.55
N LYS A 268 -16.25 -10.11 4.53
CA LYS A 268 -17.42 -10.98 4.24
C LYS A 268 -18.65 -10.23 3.71
N LYS A 269 -19.08 -9.15 4.37
CA LYS A 269 -20.22 -8.33 3.90
C LYS A 269 -19.88 -7.59 2.60
N GLU A 270 -18.62 -7.22 2.43
CA GLU A 270 -18.15 -6.57 1.21
C GLU A 270 -18.16 -7.50 -0.01
N PHE A 271 -18.06 -8.83 0.16
CA PHE A 271 -18.11 -9.76 -0.97
C PHE A 271 -19.46 -9.78 -1.67
N GLU A 272 -20.55 -9.95 -0.93
CA GLU A 272 -21.89 -9.98 -1.51
C GLU A 272 -22.26 -8.62 -2.12
N ALA A 273 -21.85 -7.52 -1.47
CA ALA A 273 -21.99 -6.19 -2.03
C ALA A 273 -21.19 -6.02 -3.32
N LEU A 274 -19.94 -6.51 -3.36
CA LEU A 274 -19.08 -6.45 -4.54
C LEU A 274 -19.68 -7.25 -5.70
N ASN A 275 -20.10 -8.49 -5.48
CA ASN A 275 -20.69 -9.31 -6.54
C ASN A 275 -21.99 -8.71 -7.06
N ARG A 276 -22.85 -8.17 -6.19
CA ARG A 276 -24.06 -7.46 -6.63
C ARG A 276 -23.70 -6.25 -7.48
N PHE A 277 -22.77 -5.41 -7.00
CA PHE A 277 -22.32 -4.23 -7.74
C PHE A 277 -21.77 -4.61 -9.12
N LEU A 278 -20.84 -5.56 -9.21
CA LEU A 278 -20.19 -5.92 -10.47
C LEU A 278 -21.16 -6.47 -11.51
N ASN A 279 -22.18 -7.23 -11.10
CA ASN A 279 -23.17 -7.82 -12.00
C ASN A 279 -24.35 -6.89 -12.32
N GLN A 280 -24.48 -5.76 -11.61
CA GLN A 280 -25.53 -4.78 -11.86
C GLN A 280 -25.24 -4.01 -13.16
N LYS A 281 -26.30 -3.72 -13.93
CA LYS A 281 -26.21 -2.83 -15.09
C LYS A 281 -25.83 -1.43 -14.67
N PHE A 282 -25.08 -0.73 -15.51
CA PHE A 282 -24.77 0.67 -15.27
C PHE A 282 -26.06 1.49 -15.12
N GLY A 283 -26.10 2.36 -14.11
CA GLY A 283 -27.23 3.26 -13.85
C GLY A 283 -28.37 2.68 -12.98
N GLY A 284 -28.38 1.38 -12.68
CA GLY A 284 -29.43 0.76 -11.87
C GLY A 284 -29.97 -0.53 -12.45
#